data_AF-A0A1L1SVD8-F1
#
_entry.id   AF-A0A1L1SVD8-F1
#
_cell.length_a   1.000
_cell.length_b   1.000
_cell.length_c   1.000
_cell.angle_alpha   90.00
_cell.angle_beta   90.00
_cell.angle_gamma   90.00
#
_symmetry.space_group_name_H-M   'P 1'
#
loop_
_entity.id
_entity.type
_entity.pdbx_description
1 polymer ?
#
loop_
_entity_poly.entity_id
_entity_poly.type
_entity_poly.pdbx_seq_one_letter_code
_entity_poly.pdbx_strand_id
1 'polypeptide(L)' 'MTTAARPTFEPARGGRGKGEGDLSQLSKQYSSRDLPSHTKIKYRQTTQDAPEEVRNRDFRRELEERERAAARDKNRDRP' A
#
# COMPACT_ATOMS: atom_id res chain seq x y z
N MET A 1 -32.74 -10.27 33.33
CA MET A 1 -31.57 -9.87 32.51
C MET A 1 -32.02 -9.79 31.07
N THR A 2 -31.87 -8.65 30.38
CA THR A 2 -32.28 -8.48 28.98
C THR A 2 -31.15 -8.89 28.03
N THR A 3 -31.48 -9.62 26.97
CA THR A 3 -30.55 -10.25 26.01
C THR A 3 -30.10 -9.29 24.90
N ALA A 4 -29.80 -8.04 25.24
CA ALA A 4 -29.42 -7.02 24.25
C ALA A 4 -28.06 -7.28 23.60
N ALA A 5 -27.14 -7.97 24.32
CA ALA A 5 -25.88 -8.42 23.77
C ALA A 5 -26.11 -9.65 22.88
N ARG A 6 -26.04 -9.47 21.56
CA ARG A 6 -26.09 -10.54 20.55
C ARG A 6 -24.88 -10.44 19.61
N PRO A 7 -24.32 -11.56 19.14
CA PRO A 7 -23.25 -11.53 18.15
C PRO A 7 -23.78 -11.12 16.77
N THR A 8 -22.92 -10.54 15.94
CA THR A 8 -23.21 -10.24 14.53
C THR A 8 -22.88 -11.47 13.69
N PHE A 9 -23.89 -12.12 13.12
CA PHE A 9 -23.70 -13.32 12.27
C PHE A 9 -23.46 -12.97 10.79
N GLU A 10 -23.93 -11.81 10.33
CA GLU A 10 -23.72 -11.31 8.97
C GLU A 10 -23.22 -9.86 9.01
N PRO A 11 -22.13 -9.52 8.30
CA PRO A 11 -21.60 -8.17 8.28
C PRO A 11 -22.46 -7.23 7.41
N ALA A 12 -22.37 -5.92 7.67
CA ALA A 12 -22.97 -4.91 6.80
C ALA A 12 -22.30 -4.92 5.41
N ARG A 13 -23.11 -4.87 4.35
CA ARG A 13 -22.62 -4.79 2.96
C ARG A 13 -22.49 -3.33 2.53
N GLY A 14 -21.40 -3.01 1.83
CA GLY A 14 -21.23 -1.71 1.15
C GLY A 14 -22.14 -1.57 -0.07
N GLY A 15 -22.21 -0.37 -0.65
CA GLY A 15 -23.00 -0.03 -1.83
C GLY A 15 -24.22 0.86 -1.56
N ARG A 16 -24.39 1.36 -0.32
CA ARG A 16 -25.53 2.20 0.10
C ARG A 16 -25.11 3.51 0.76
N GLY A 17 -23.82 3.70 1.01
CA GLY A 17 -23.25 4.85 1.72
C GLY A 17 -22.79 6.01 0.83
N LYS A 18 -22.27 7.06 1.48
CA LYS A 18 -21.68 8.24 0.83
C LYS A 18 -20.52 7.81 -0.07
N GLY A 19 -20.65 8.07 -1.38
CA GLY A 19 -19.62 7.75 -2.37
C GLY A 19 -19.74 6.37 -3.05
N GLU A 20 -20.72 5.55 -2.68
CA GLU A 20 -20.82 4.16 -3.17
C GLU A 20 -21.87 3.97 -4.29
N GLY A 21 -22.65 5.00 -4.58
CA GLY A 21 -23.63 5.05 -5.67
C GLY A 21 -23.67 6.45 -6.28
N ASP A 22 -24.81 7.13 -6.19
CA ASP A 22 -24.99 8.52 -6.68
C ASP A 22 -24.31 9.57 -5.78
N LEU A 23 -23.11 9.27 -5.24
CA LEU A 23 -22.35 10.12 -4.29
C LEU A 23 -23.15 10.61 -3.06
N SER A 24 -24.23 9.89 -2.70
CA SER A 24 -25.26 10.35 -1.75
C SER A 24 -25.89 11.69 -2.17
N GLN A 25 -26.30 11.77 -3.43
CA GLN A 25 -27.04 12.86 -4.10
C GLN A 25 -26.47 14.27 -3.81
N LEU A 26 -25.17 14.45 -4.02
CA LEU A 26 -24.45 15.73 -3.85
C LEU A 26 -24.58 16.36 -2.45
N SER A 27 -24.44 15.53 -1.40
CA SER A 27 -24.27 16.06 -0.04
C SER A 27 -23.12 17.07 0.04
N LYS A 28 -23.42 18.24 0.62
CA LYS A 28 -22.42 19.30 0.88
C LYS A 28 -21.55 19.02 2.10
N GLN A 29 -21.74 17.87 2.76
CA GLN A 29 -21.00 17.49 3.95
C GLN A 29 -19.64 16.89 3.57
N TYR A 30 -18.55 17.48 4.07
CA TYR A 30 -17.19 16.97 3.94
C TYR A 30 -16.49 16.94 5.30
N SER A 31 -15.61 15.96 5.48
CA SER A 31 -14.78 15.86 6.68
C SER A 31 -13.54 16.73 6.55
N SER A 32 -12.92 17.10 7.67
CA SER A 32 -11.61 17.78 7.65
C SER A 32 -10.51 16.98 6.93
N ARG A 33 -10.69 15.66 6.80
CA ARG A 33 -9.78 14.75 6.10
C ARG A 33 -10.02 14.68 4.60
N ASP A 34 -11.18 15.13 4.14
CA ASP A 34 -11.54 15.16 2.72
C ASP A 34 -11.02 16.43 2.02
N LEU A 35 -10.39 17.34 2.76
CA LEU A 35 -9.78 18.54 2.16
C LEU A 35 -8.61 18.16 1.25
N PRO A 36 -8.30 18.98 0.23
CA PRO A 36 -7.19 18.73 -0.67
C PRO A 36 -5.87 18.55 0.08
N SER A 37 -5.32 17.34 0.00
CA SER A 37 -4.00 16.98 0.53
C SER A 37 -3.33 16.01 -0.44
N HIS A 38 -2.01 16.12 -0.60
CA HIS A 38 -1.23 15.33 -1.55
C HIS A 38 -1.81 15.32 -2.98
N THR A 39 -2.14 16.50 -3.50
CA THR A 39 -2.73 16.69 -4.84
C THR A 39 -1.76 16.39 -6.01
N LYS A 40 -0.51 16.03 -5.73
CA LYS A 40 0.52 15.73 -6.71
C LYS A 40 1.11 14.34 -6.48
N ILE A 41 0.92 13.45 -7.46
CA ILE A 41 1.53 12.12 -7.49
C ILE A 41 3.02 12.27 -7.84
N LYS A 42 3.89 11.66 -7.04
CA LYS A 42 5.33 11.58 -7.32
C LYS A 42 5.60 10.36 -8.19
N TYR A 43 6.33 10.56 -9.28
CA TYR A 43 6.83 9.49 -10.13
C TYR A 43 8.26 9.13 -9.75
N ARG A 44 8.60 7.84 -9.87
CA ARG A 44 9.98 7.37 -9.72
C ARG A 44 10.84 8.00 -10.81
N GLN A 45 11.92 8.65 -10.40
CA GLN A 45 12.91 9.20 -11.33
C GLN A 45 13.87 8.12 -11.79
N THR A 46 14.65 8.41 -12.83
CA THR A 46 15.87 7.64 -13.12
C THR A 46 16.71 7.57 -11.86
N THR A 47 17.35 6.42 -11.58
CA THR A 47 18.01 6.05 -10.31
C THR A 47 17.11 5.61 -9.13
N GLN A 48 15.78 5.76 -9.21
CA GLN A 48 14.84 5.35 -8.16
C GLN A 48 14.02 4.10 -8.50
N ASP A 49 14.57 3.24 -9.36
CA ASP A 49 13.85 2.12 -9.99
C ASP A 49 12.71 2.62 -10.89
N ALA A 50 13.04 3.49 -11.85
CA ALA A 50 12.14 3.79 -12.95
C ALA A 50 11.82 2.49 -13.73
N PRO A 51 10.59 2.34 -14.26
CA PRO A 51 10.16 1.09 -14.90
C PRO A 51 11.06 0.67 -16.06
N GLU A 52 11.63 1.64 -16.80
CA GLU A 52 12.55 1.38 -17.92
C GLU A 52 13.87 0.74 -17.46
N GLU A 53 14.42 1.16 -16.31
CA GLU A 53 15.65 0.60 -15.75
C GLU A 53 15.41 -0.79 -15.17
N VAL A 54 14.28 -0.97 -14.50
CA VAL A 54 13.86 -2.25 -13.89
C VAL A 54 13.63 -3.31 -14.97
N ARG A 55 13.04 -2.92 -16.11
CA ARG A 55 12.73 -3.84 -17.20
C ARG A 55 13.96 -4.51 -17.82
N ASN A 56 15.08 -3.78 -17.89
CA ASN A 56 16.31 -4.25 -18.52
C ASN A 56 17.29 -4.94 -17.54
N ARG A 57 16.93 -5.02 -16.25
CA ARG A 57 17.82 -5.54 -15.19
C ARG A 57 17.70 -7.06 -15.07
N ASP A 58 18.85 -7.73 -15.00
CA ASP A 58 18.90 -9.16 -14.64
C ASP A 58 18.98 -9.33 -13.11
N PHE A 59 17.82 -9.53 -12.49
CA PHE A 59 17.71 -9.66 -11.04
C PHE A 59 18.36 -10.93 -10.48
N ARG A 60 18.45 -12.03 -11.26
CA ARG A 60 19.00 -13.28 -10.73
C ARG A 60 20.49 -13.14 -10.45
N ARG A 61 21.21 -12.61 -11.42
CA ARG A 61 22.65 -12.40 -11.30
C ARG A 61 23.00 -11.41 -10.18
N GLU A 62 22.29 -10.28 -10.11
CA GLU A 62 22.52 -9.27 -9.07
C GLU A 62 22.20 -9.79 -7.66
N LEU A 63 21.13 -10.58 -7.53
CA LEU A 63 20.75 -11.19 -6.25
C LEU A 63 21.83 -12.17 -5.79
N GLU A 64 22.29 -13.07 -6.64
CA GLU A 64 23.35 -14.03 -6.30
C GLU A 64 24.66 -13.32 -5.89
N GLU A 65 25.02 -12.22 -6.57
CA GLU A 65 26.19 -11.43 -6.22
C GLU A 65 26.06 -10.79 -4.84
N ARG A 66 24.90 -10.17 -4.56
CA ARG A 66 24.62 -9.56 -3.24
C ARG A 66 24.57 -10.59 -2.12
N GLU A 67 23.97 -11.75 -2.36
CA GLU A 67 23.96 -12.85 -1.40
C GLU A 67 25.38 -13.38 -1.13
N ARG A 68 26.21 -13.52 -2.17
CA ARG A 68 27.61 -13.91 -2.01
C ARG A 68 28.40 -12.89 -1.20
N ALA A 69 28.20 -11.59 -1.44
CA ALA A 69 28.82 -10.53 -0.66
C ALA A 69 28.36 -10.57 0.81
N ALA A 70 27.06 -10.63 1.06
CA ALA A 70 26.50 -10.73 2.41
C ALA A 70 26.99 -11.98 3.17
N ALA A 71 27.11 -13.13 2.48
CA ALA A 71 27.65 -14.34 3.07
C ALA A 71 29.14 -14.22 3.44
N ARG A 72 29.93 -13.49 2.63
CA ARG A 72 31.34 -13.21 2.93
C ARG A 72 31.47 -12.31 4.15
N ASP A 73 30.68 -11.24 4.23
CA ASP A 73 30.70 -10.32 5.38
C ASP A 73 30.28 -11.05 6.66
N LYS A 74 29.21 -11.88 6.60
CA LYS A 74 28.78 -12.70 7.73
C LYS A 74 29.84 -13.68 8.24
N ASN A 75 30.68 -14.22 7.35
CA ASN A 75 31.77 -15.12 7.73
C ASN A 75 32.99 -14.37 8.28
N ARG A 76 33.18 -13.09 7.89
CA ARG A 76 34.23 -12.22 8.42
C ARG A 76 33.92 -11.72 9.83
N ASP A 77 32.64 -11.51 10.14
CA ASP A 77 32.17 -11.07 11.46
C ASP A 77 31.94 -12.24 12.45
N ARG A 78 32.27 -13.48 12.06
CA ARG A 78 32.22 -14.64 12.94
C ARG A 78 33.59 -14.78 13.65
N PRO A 79 33.64 -14.77 15.00
CA PRO A 79 34.89 -14.83 15.75
C PRO A 79 35.67 -16.14 15.52
#